data_AF-A0A4P2V9S9-F1
#
_entry.id   AF-A0A4P2V9S9-F1
#
_cell.length_a   1.000
_cell.length_b   1.000
_cell.length_c   1.000
_cell.angle_alpha   90.00
_cell.angle_beta   90.00
_cell.angle_gamma   90.00
#
_symmetry.space_group_name_H-M   'P 1'
#
loop_
_entity.id
_entity.type
_entity.pdbx_description
1 polymer ?
#
loop_
_entity_poly.entity_id
_entity_poly.type
_entity_poly.pdbx_seq_one_letter_code
_entity_poly.pdbx_strand_id
1 'polypeptide(L)'
;DWVHREIVAALNSNCNIIPIMDQHFDWPEVERLPEDMRSVAHFNGVSWIHDYQDACIDKLERFLRGEKNIDRIAAMVPGPGTPGAVS
;
A
#
# COMPACT_ATOMS: atom_id res chain seq x y z
N ASP A 1 23.41 -3.61 10.49
CA ASP A 1 22.79 -2.77 9.47
C ASP A 1 21.85 -1.76 10.14
N TRP A 2 21.87 -0.49 9.74
CA TRP A 2 21.03 0.55 10.38
C TRP A 2 19.58 0.51 9.86
N VAL A 3 19.39 0.28 8.56
CA VAL A 3 18.07 0.16 7.93
C VAL A 3 17.31 -1.02 8.52
N HIS A 4 17.99 -2.16 8.71
CA HIS A 4 17.40 -3.32 9.40
C HIS A 4 16.84 -2.94 10.78
N ARG A 5 17.58 -2.20 11.60
CA ARG A 5 17.12 -1.79 12.93
C ARG A 5 15.90 -0.88 12.88
N GLU A 6 15.84 0.05 11.92
CA GLU A 6 14.67 0.91 11.74
C GLU A 6 13.44 0.14 11.28
N ILE A 7 13.59 -0.79 10.33
CA ILE A 7 12.49 -1.64 9.87
C ILE A 7 11.93 -2.46 11.04
N VAL A 8 12.80 -3.10 11.82
CA VAL A 8 12.39 -3.87 13.00
C VAL A 8 11.71 -2.99 14.04
N ALA A 9 12.23 -1.78 14.30
CA ALA A 9 11.61 -0.84 15.24
C ALA A 9 10.22 -0.38 14.77
N ALA A 10 10.05 -0.12 13.48
CA ALA A 10 8.77 0.27 12.88
C ALA A 10 7.75 -0.89 12.92
N LEU A 11 8.19 -2.12 12.64
CA LEU A 11 7.37 -3.33 12.75
C LEU A 11 6.90 -3.54 14.19
N ASN A 12 7.81 -3.45 15.17
CA ASN A 12 7.49 -3.59 16.59
C ASN A 12 6.57 -2.48 17.12
N SER A 13 6.65 -1.29 16.52
CA SER A 13 5.80 -0.14 16.89
C SER A 13 4.47 -0.12 16.13
N ASN A 14 4.21 -1.15 15.31
CA ASN A 14 3.02 -1.29 14.47
C ASN A 14 2.75 -0.04 13.60
N CYS A 15 3.83 0.54 13.06
CA CYS A 15 3.75 1.72 12.18
C CYS A 15 3.05 1.39 10.86
N ASN A 16 2.48 2.42 10.23
CA ASN A 16 1.99 2.33 8.86
C ASN A 16 3.17 2.37 7.88
N ILE A 17 3.77 1.21 7.60
CA ILE A 17 4.92 1.07 6.71
C ILE A 17 4.42 0.98 5.27
N ILE A 18 4.89 1.88 4.41
CA ILE A 18 4.55 1.92 2.99
C ILE A 18 5.85 1.83 2.18
N PRO A 19 6.19 0.64 1.64
CA PRO A 19 7.38 0.49 0.82
C PRO A 19 7.24 1.25 -0.50
N ILE A 20 8.24 2.04 -0.89
CA ILE A 20 8.33 2.64 -2.23
C ILE A 20 9.42 1.90 -2.98
N MET A 21 9.04 1.20 -4.04
CA MET A 21 9.94 0.36 -4.83
C MET A 21 10.25 1.04 -6.16
N ASP A 22 11.53 1.28 -6.42
CA ASP A 22 11.97 1.72 -7.73
C ASP A 22 11.92 0.57 -8.75
N GLN A 23 11.95 0.88 -10.04
CA GLN A 23 11.89 -0.10 -11.13
C GLN A 23 13.05 -1.12 -11.12
N HIS A 24 14.16 -0.77 -10.47
CA HIS A 24 15.35 -1.62 -10.33
C HIS A 24 15.38 -2.39 -9.00
N PHE A 25 14.33 -2.30 -8.19
CA PHE A 25 14.24 -3.00 -6.92
C PHE A 25 13.28 -4.19 -7.02
N ASP A 26 13.81 -5.38 -6.78
CA ASP A 26 13.04 -6.60 -6.60
C ASP A 26 13.20 -7.09 -5.16
N TRP A 27 12.08 -7.45 -4.54
CA TRP A 27 12.13 -8.12 -3.24
C TRP A 27 12.83 -9.49 -3.42
N PRO A 28 13.87 -9.78 -2.63
CA PRO A 28 14.42 -11.12 -2.59
C PRO A 28 13.39 -12.10 -2.01
N GLU A 29 13.64 -13.39 -2.22
CA GLU A 29 12.86 -14.46 -1.60
C GLU A 29 12.77 -14.28 -0.09
N VAL A 30 11.59 -14.55 0.46
CA VAL A 30 11.26 -14.29 1.87
C VAL A 30 12.15 -15.11 2.81
N GLU A 31 12.61 -16.29 2.39
CA GLU A 31 13.56 -17.10 3.16
C GLU A 31 14.97 -16.50 3.22
N ARG A 32 15.32 -15.61 2.29
CA ARG A 32 16.63 -14.93 2.26
C ARG A 32 16.62 -13.66 3.12
N LEU A 33 15.43 -13.20 3.54
CA LEU A 33 15.27 -12.06 4.46
C LEU A 33 15.34 -12.52 5.92
N PRO A 34 15.96 -11.72 6.80
CA PRO A 34 15.95 -11.97 8.24
C PRO A 34 14.52 -12.10 8.79
N GLU A 35 14.32 -13.02 9.74
CA GLU A 35 12.99 -13.41 10.24
C GLU A 35 12.22 -12.27 10.89
N ASP A 36 12.94 -11.35 11.52
CA ASP A 36 12.44 -10.19 12.22
C ASP A 36 12.04 -9.03 11.30
N MET A 37 12.45 -9.04 10.02
CA MET A 37 12.07 -8.01 9.05
C MET A 37 11.30 -8.52 7.83
N ARG A 38 11.24 -9.83 7.58
CA ARG A 38 10.61 -10.40 6.38
C ARG A 38 9.16 -9.98 6.16
N SER A 39 8.45 -9.64 7.24
CA SER A 39 7.09 -9.10 7.18
C SER A 39 6.99 -7.82 6.34
N VAL A 40 8.06 -7.02 6.23
CA VAL A 40 8.09 -5.77 5.44
C VAL A 40 7.76 -6.00 3.96
N ALA A 41 8.15 -7.15 3.40
CA ALA A 41 7.90 -7.50 2.00
C ALA A 41 6.42 -7.78 1.70
N HIS A 42 5.61 -8.03 2.74
CA HIS A 42 4.17 -8.27 2.61
C HIS A 42 3.31 -6.99 2.71
N PHE A 43 3.92 -5.84 3.00
CA PHE A 43 3.18 -4.57 3.08
C PHE A 43 2.75 -4.07 1.71
N ASN A 44 1.65 -3.33 1.68
CA ASN A 44 1.15 -2.71 0.46
C ASN A 44 2.09 -1.56 0.05
N GLY A 45 2.94 -1.83 -0.93
CA GLY A 45 3.87 -0.84 -1.47
C GLY A 45 3.33 -0.05 -2.66
N VAL A 46 4.07 1.00 -3.00
CA VAL A 46 3.91 1.79 -4.23
C VAL A 46 5.11 1.51 -5.13
N SER A 47 4.84 1.09 -6.37
CA SER A 47 5.88 1.06 -7.39
C SER A 47 6.04 2.47 -7.95
N TRP A 48 7.27 2.96 -7.92
CA TRP A 48 7.65 4.27 -8.42
C TRP A 48 7.86 4.19 -9.93
N ILE A 49 7.21 5.11 -10.66
CA ILE A 49 7.35 5.22 -12.11
C ILE A 49 7.68 6.67 -12.43
N HIS A 50 8.87 6.92 -12.97
CA HIS A 50 9.37 8.27 -13.24
C HIS A 50 8.49 9.08 -14.20
N ASP A 51 7.79 8.43 -15.13
CA ASP A 51 6.86 9.10 -16.05
C ASP A 51 5.49 9.39 -15.42
N TYR A 52 5.15 8.75 -14.31
CA TYR A 52 3.83 8.84 -13.66
C TYR A 52 3.96 9.16 -12.16
N GLN A 53 4.88 10.06 -11.80
CA GLN A 53 5.19 10.40 -10.41
C GLN A 53 3.96 10.95 -9.68
N ASP A 54 3.16 11.80 -10.32
CA ASP A 54 1.93 12.36 -9.72
C ASP A 54 0.97 11.25 -9.24
N ALA A 55 0.79 10.20 -10.06
CA ALA A 55 -0.06 9.06 -9.69
C ALA A 55 0.54 8.22 -8.55
N CYS A 56 1.88 8.10 -8.50
CA CYS A 56 2.57 7.43 -7.39
C CYS A 56 2.42 8.22 -6.09
N ILE A 57 2.52 9.56 -6.13
CA ILE A 57 2.33 10.45 -4.98
C ILE A 57 0.86 10.38 -4.50
N ASP A 58 -0.12 10.48 -5.39
CA ASP A 58 -1.54 10.35 -5.03
C ASP A 58 -1.83 9.03 -4.30
N LYS A 59 -1.25 7.92 -4.79
CA LYS A 59 -1.39 6.61 -4.15
C LYS A 59 -0.73 6.57 -2.77
N LEU A 60 0.45 7.17 -2.63
CA LEU A 60 1.18 7.27 -1.36
C LEU A 60 0.41 8.11 -0.34
N GLU A 61 -0.15 9.25 -0.74
CA GLU A 61 -0.96 10.11 0.14
C GLU A 61 -2.17 9.37 0.72
N ARG A 62 -2.88 8.59 -0.11
CA ARG A 62 -4.02 7.77 0.36
C ARG A 62 -3.60 6.74 1.39
N PHE A 63 -2.46 6.08 1.19
CA PHE A 63 -1.92 5.12 2.14
C PHE A 63 -1.48 5.78 3.46
N LEU A 64 -0.90 7.00 3.40
CA LEU A 64 -0.56 7.77 4.61
C LEU A 64 -1.80 8.20 5.41
N ARG A 65 -2.89 8.55 4.72
CA ARG A 65 -4.19 8.90 5.34
C ARG A 65 -4.91 7.70 5.94
N GLY A 66 -4.45 6.48 5.67
CA GLY A 66 -5.06 5.25 6.17
C GLY A 66 -6.35 4.88 5.43
N GLU A 67 -6.55 5.40 4.21
CA GLU A 67 -7.60 4.96 3.29
C GLU A 67 -7.30 3.51 2.88
N LYS A 68 -7.72 2.56 3.71
CA LYS A 68 -7.83 1.16 3.33
C LYS A 68 -8.72 1.11 2.08
N ASN A 69 -8.42 0.21 1.14
CA ASN A 69 -9.11 0.02 -0.15
C ASN A 69 -10.60 -0.41 0.00
N ILE A 70 -11.38 0.32 0.79
CA ILE A 70 -12.76 0.08 1.19
C ILE A 70 -13.70 0.79 0.21
N ASP A 71 -13.28 1.91 -0.39
CA ASP A 71 -14.12 2.66 -1.34
C ASP A 71 -14.43 1.89 -2.63
N ARG A 72 -13.57 0.96 -3.06
CA ARG A 72 -13.81 0.18 -4.28
C ARG A 72 -14.90 -0.87 -4.13
N ILE A 73 -15.15 -1.40 -2.94
CA ILE A 73 -16.24 -2.36 -2.71
C ILE A 73 -17.58 -1.65 -2.47
N ALA A 74 -17.57 -0.46 -1.86
CA ALA A 74 -18.78 0.33 -1.66
C ALA A 74 -19.34 0.90 -2.99
N ALA A 75 -18.46 1.31 -3.91
CA ALA A 75 -18.86 1.81 -5.22
C ALA A 75 -19.42 0.73 -6.17
N MET A 76 -19.21 -0.55 -5.87
CA MET A 76 -19.69 -1.68 -6.68
C MET A 76 -20.97 -2.32 -6.13
N VAL A 77 -21.52 -1.83 -5.01
CA VAL A 77 -22.84 -2.26 -4.52
C VAL A 77 -23.91 -1.59 -5.39
N PRO A 78 -24.68 -2.35 -6.20
CA PRO A 78 -25.86 -1.78 -6.84
C PRO A 78 -26.84 -1.42 -5.72
N GLY A 79 -27.05 -0.11 -5.50
CA GLY A 79 -28.02 0.37 -4.53
C GLY A 79 -29.41 -0.20 -4.81
N PRO A 80 -30.23 -0.49 -3.78
CA PRO A 80 -31.55 -1.04 -3.97
C PRO A 80 -32.50 0.05 -4.48
N GLY A 81 -33.13 -0.22 -5.63
CA GLY A 81 -34.41 0.39 -5.99
C GLY A 81 -34.34 1.65 -6.85
N THR A 82 -34.68 1.48 -8.12
CA THR A 82 -35.40 2.48 -8.93
C THR A 82 -36.62 3.02 -8.16
N PRO A 83 -36.87 4.34 -8.22
CA PRO A 83 -38.22 4.77 -8.61
C PRO A 83 -38.25 6.02 -9.49
N GLY A 84 -39.15 6.02 -10.48
CA GLY A 84 -39.76 7.25 -11.00
C GLY A 84 -39.42 7.66 -12.42
N ALA A 85 -39.89 6.90 -13.41
CA ALA A 85 -40.22 7.49 -14.70
C ALA A 85 -41.63 8.11 -14.59
N VAL A 86 -41.69 9.43 -14.46
CA VAL A 86 -42.90 10.21 -14.76
C VAL A 86 -42.51 11.30 -15.74
N SER A 87 -42.90 11.12 -17.00
CA SER A 87 -43.44 12.12 -17.93
C SER A 87 -43.80 11.43 -19.24
#